data_AF-A0A916NBY1-F1
#
_entry.id   AF-A0A916NBY1-F1
#
_cell.length_a   1.000
_cell.length_b   1.000
_cell.length_c   1.000
_cell.angle_alpha   90.00
_cell.angle_beta   90.00
_cell.angle_gamma   90.00
#
_symmetry.space_group_name_H-M   'P 1'
#
loop_
_entity.id
_entity.type
_entity.pdbx_description
1 polymer ?
#
loop_
_entity_poly.entity_id
_entity_poly.type
_entity_poly.pdbx_seq_one_letter_code
_entity_poly.pdbx_strand_id
1 'polypeptide(L)'
;MPYLKVHPSQECSGSMRIVSTKLRPDQLKCLKTTFLIAPQLFVLIHLFTMPQFLSQRYHPTVSLVRAIFWLNLYILVNLTSILYLGALTVSGISGLDFDLCVWGLAIFSIIITIGGMKVIGFTDVIRLFFLIIGGLATSYIAINLVSDNFDTASLLNGLKMMTLHHDDHFHMIFKEGSKHYMELPGLTVLLGGMWIVNLNYWDVISISRSERSERI
;
A
#
# COMPACT_ATOMS: atom_id res chain seq x y z
N MET A 1 -19.69 -20.90 31.58
CA MET A 1 -20.44 -20.75 30.30
C MET A 1 -19.81 -21.65 29.23
N PRO A 2 -20.60 -22.26 28.34
CA PRO A 2 -20.25 -23.50 27.67
C PRO A 2 -19.28 -23.33 26.50
N TYR A 3 -18.39 -24.32 26.38
CA TYR A 3 -17.51 -24.56 25.24
C TYR A 3 -18.34 -24.74 23.95
N LEU A 4 -18.13 -23.86 22.97
CA LEU A 4 -18.60 -24.11 21.60
C LEU A 4 -17.69 -25.17 20.97
N LYS A 5 -18.11 -26.43 21.00
CA LYS A 5 -17.54 -27.49 20.15
C LYS A 5 -17.88 -27.16 18.69
N VAL A 6 -16.90 -26.68 17.95
CA VAL A 6 -16.95 -26.75 16.49
C VAL A 6 -16.72 -28.21 16.11
N HIS A 7 -17.78 -28.89 15.68
CA HIS A 7 -17.66 -30.23 15.12
C HIS A 7 -16.80 -30.20 13.85
N PRO A 8 -15.88 -31.16 13.68
CA PRO A 8 -15.11 -31.29 12.45
C PRO A 8 -15.98 -32.00 11.41
N SER A 9 -16.60 -31.26 10.50
CA SER A 9 -17.24 -31.87 9.32
C SER A 9 -16.35 -31.67 8.09
N GLN A 10 -15.55 -32.71 7.87
CA GLN A 10 -15.28 -33.36 6.59
C GLN A 10 -14.47 -32.60 5.54
N GLU A 11 -13.22 -33.06 5.40
CA GLU A 11 -12.57 -33.40 4.14
C GLU A 11 -12.98 -32.59 2.89
N CYS A 12 -12.13 -31.66 2.50
CA CYS A 12 -11.81 -31.45 1.09
C CYS A 12 -10.36 -31.90 0.85
N SER A 13 -10.05 -33.14 1.21
CA SER A 13 -8.92 -33.88 0.62
C SER A 13 -9.43 -34.40 -0.72
N GLY A 14 -9.04 -33.72 -1.79
CA GLY A 14 -9.51 -34.07 -3.12
C GLY A 14 -8.80 -33.24 -4.16
N SER A 15 -7.62 -33.73 -4.57
CA SER A 15 -6.92 -33.46 -5.83
C SER A 15 -7.47 -32.27 -6.63
N MET A 16 -6.71 -31.17 -6.63
CA MET A 16 -6.89 -30.04 -7.53
C MET A 16 -6.63 -30.50 -8.97
N ARG A 17 -7.59 -31.23 -9.53
CA ARG A 17 -7.63 -31.61 -10.93
C ARG A 17 -8.37 -30.49 -11.64
N ILE A 18 -7.61 -29.72 -12.43
CA ILE A 18 -8.12 -28.67 -13.32
C ILE A 18 -9.09 -29.33 -14.30
N VAL A 19 -10.39 -29.26 -14.03
CA VAL A 19 -11.43 -29.65 -14.98
C VAL A 19 -12.48 -28.55 -14.99
N SER A 20 -12.54 -27.85 -16.12
CA SER A 20 -13.59 -26.90 -16.51
C SER A 20 -14.96 -27.56 -16.49
N THR A 21 -15.61 -27.64 -15.33
CA THR A 21 -17.03 -28.00 -15.25
C THR A 21 -17.69 -27.32 -14.06
N LYS A 22 -18.50 -26.29 -14.39
CA LYS A 22 -19.70 -25.81 -13.68
C LYS A 22 -19.56 -25.57 -12.17
N LEU A 23 -19.37 -24.29 -11.82
CA LEU A 23 -19.37 -23.77 -10.46
C LEU A 23 -20.72 -24.05 -9.76
N ARG A 24 -20.73 -24.88 -8.72
CA ARG A 24 -21.92 -25.15 -7.87
C ARG A 24 -22.27 -23.93 -6.99
N PRO A 25 -23.56 -23.65 -6.72
CA PRO A 25 -23.99 -22.52 -5.89
C PRO A 25 -23.46 -22.56 -4.43
N ASP A 26 -23.03 -23.73 -3.96
CA ASP A 26 -22.51 -23.95 -2.61
C ASP A 26 -21.06 -23.44 -2.46
N GLN A 27 -20.25 -23.59 -3.52
CA GLN A 27 -18.90 -23.01 -3.59
C GLN A 27 -18.95 -21.48 -3.72
N LEU A 28 -19.99 -20.95 -4.38
CA LEU A 28 -20.23 -19.51 -4.50
C LEU A 28 -20.66 -18.88 -3.16
N LYS A 29 -21.37 -19.62 -2.31
CA LYS A 29 -21.66 -19.21 -0.92
C LYS A 29 -20.38 -19.16 -0.09
N CYS A 30 -19.52 -20.20 -0.10
CA CYS A 30 -18.22 -20.15 0.60
C CYS A 30 -17.30 -19.04 0.08
N LEU A 31 -17.30 -18.76 -1.23
CA LEU A 31 -16.50 -17.72 -1.84
C LEU A 31 -16.98 -16.31 -1.45
N LYS A 32 -18.30 -16.06 -1.45
CA LYS A 32 -18.89 -14.79 -0.97
C LYS A 32 -18.77 -14.63 0.55
N THR A 33 -18.93 -15.71 1.31
CA THR A 33 -18.81 -15.72 2.79
C THR A 33 -17.37 -15.49 3.24
N THR A 34 -16.35 -15.93 2.49
CA THR A 34 -14.94 -15.68 2.85
C THR A 34 -14.48 -14.26 2.49
N PHE A 35 -14.98 -13.70 1.39
CA PHE A 35 -14.56 -12.37 0.91
C PHE A 35 -15.25 -11.20 1.61
N LEU A 36 -16.48 -11.39 2.12
CA LEU A 36 -17.27 -10.33 2.74
C LEU A 36 -17.28 -10.35 4.28
N ILE A 37 -16.90 -11.47 4.91
CA ILE A 37 -16.96 -11.70 6.38
C ILE A 37 -15.57 -11.67 7.05
N ALA A 38 -14.48 -11.72 6.28
CA ALA A 38 -13.12 -11.72 6.84
C ALA A 38 -12.79 -10.51 7.75
N PRO A 39 -13.15 -9.25 7.42
CA PRO A 39 -12.82 -8.12 8.28
C PRO A 39 -13.65 -8.07 9.57
N GLN A 40 -14.90 -8.52 9.56
CA GLN A 40 -15.76 -8.53 10.76
C GLN A 40 -15.45 -9.71 11.70
N LEU A 41 -14.97 -10.83 11.15
CA LEU A 41 -14.60 -12.01 11.94
C LEU A 41 -13.30 -11.80 12.73
N PHE A 42 -12.36 -10.98 12.23
CA PHE A 42 -11.08 -10.71 12.90
C PHE A 42 -11.24 -9.93 14.22
N VAL A 43 -12.20 -9.02 14.28
CA VAL A 43 -12.47 -8.16 15.45
C VAL A 43 -13.12 -8.93 16.60
N LEU A 44 -13.81 -10.03 16.31
CA LEU A 44 -14.55 -10.82 17.30
C LEU A 44 -13.73 -11.95 17.95
N ILE A 45 -12.52 -12.27 17.45
CA ILE A 45 -11.75 -13.48 17.85
C ILE A 45 -10.42 -13.15 18.56
N HIS A 46 -10.08 -11.88 18.85
CA HIS A 46 -8.83 -11.51 19.56
C HIS A 46 -7.57 -12.19 18.97
N LEU A 47 -7.44 -12.19 17.63
CA LEU A 47 -6.24 -12.68 16.93
C LEU A 47 -5.43 -11.49 16.44
N PHE A 48 -4.21 -11.35 16.96
CA PHE A 48 -3.52 -10.06 16.99
C PHE A 48 -2.52 -9.82 15.87
N THR A 49 -2.03 -10.85 15.17
CA THR A 49 -1.06 -10.62 14.08
C THR A 49 -1.36 -11.51 12.87
N MET A 50 -1.06 -11.00 11.68
CA MET A 50 -1.17 -11.74 10.41
C MET A 50 -0.56 -13.16 10.50
N PRO A 51 0.66 -13.34 11.05
CA PRO A 51 1.24 -14.66 11.25
C PRO A 51 0.47 -15.53 12.27
N GLN A 52 -0.03 -14.95 13.37
CA GLN A 52 -0.82 -15.71 14.36
C GLN A 52 -2.14 -16.22 13.80
N PHE A 53 -2.84 -15.44 12.98
CA PHE A 53 -4.06 -15.88 12.29
C PHE A 53 -3.80 -17.09 11.38
N LEU A 54 -2.70 -17.07 10.63
CA LEU A 54 -2.32 -18.20 9.78
C LEU A 54 -1.88 -19.42 10.60
N SER A 55 -1.21 -19.22 11.73
CA SER A 55 -0.79 -20.32 12.60
C SER A 55 -1.98 -21.04 13.24
N GLN A 56 -3.06 -20.33 13.55
CA GLN A 56 -4.24 -20.92 14.17
C GLN A 56 -5.18 -21.58 13.14
N ARG A 57 -5.15 -21.14 11.87
CA ARG A 57 -5.97 -21.67 10.78
C ARG A 57 -5.29 -22.76 9.94
N TYR A 58 -3.97 -22.72 9.81
CA TYR A 58 -3.20 -23.64 8.96
C TYR A 58 -2.19 -24.43 9.81
N HIS A 59 -0.89 -24.21 9.63
CA HIS A 59 0.18 -24.87 10.36
C HIS A 59 1.25 -23.82 10.72
N PRO A 60 1.90 -23.89 11.90
CA PRO A 60 2.89 -22.90 12.35
C PRO A 60 4.04 -22.68 11.34
N THR A 61 4.41 -23.71 10.58
CA THR A 61 5.45 -23.63 9.54
C THR A 61 5.12 -22.64 8.42
N VAL A 62 3.86 -22.58 7.97
CA VAL A 62 3.43 -21.69 6.87
C VAL A 62 3.40 -20.24 7.33
N SER A 63 3.01 -20.01 8.59
CA SER A 63 3.05 -18.70 9.24
C SER A 63 4.48 -18.14 9.30
N LEU A 64 5.44 -18.97 9.70
CA LEU A 64 6.84 -18.59 9.84
C LEU A 64 7.48 -18.24 8.48
N VAL A 65 7.23 -19.05 7.43
CA VAL A 65 7.73 -18.77 6.07
C VAL A 65 7.19 -17.43 5.56
N ARG A 66 5.91 -17.13 5.77
CA ARG A 66 5.33 -15.83 5.37
C ARG A 66 5.93 -14.66 6.14
N ALA A 67 6.15 -14.82 7.45
CA ALA A 67 6.74 -13.76 8.28
C ALA A 67 8.18 -13.41 7.84
N ILE A 68 9.03 -14.41 7.61
CA ILE A 68 10.41 -14.19 7.13
C ILE A 68 10.41 -13.54 5.74
N PHE A 69 9.59 -14.05 4.82
CA PHE A 69 9.48 -13.50 3.47
C PHE A 69 9.11 -12.01 3.48
N TRP A 70 8.09 -11.63 4.26
CA TRP A 70 7.65 -10.24 4.35
C TRP A 70 8.63 -9.34 5.10
N LEU A 71 9.28 -9.83 6.16
CA LEU A 71 10.34 -9.10 6.86
C LEU A 71 11.49 -8.74 5.91
N ASN A 72 11.90 -9.70 5.07
CA ASN A 72 12.94 -9.50 4.09
C ASN A 72 12.52 -8.46 3.02
N LEU A 73 11.31 -8.57 2.46
CA LEU A 73 10.77 -7.60 1.51
C LEU A 73 10.70 -6.19 2.13
N TYR A 74 10.29 -6.07 3.40
CA TYR A 74 10.23 -4.78 4.07
C TYR A 74 11.61 -4.12 4.20
N ILE A 75 12.63 -4.88 4.60
CA ILE A 75 13.99 -4.35 4.75
C ILE A 75 14.61 -4.04 3.38
N LEU A 76 14.50 -4.95 2.40
CA LEU A 76 15.19 -4.82 1.12
C LEU A 76 14.50 -3.92 0.11
N VAL A 77 13.17 -3.79 0.15
CA VAL A 77 12.41 -3.02 -0.83
C VAL A 77 11.86 -1.73 -0.20
N ASN A 78 11.16 -1.81 0.93
CA ASN A 78 10.50 -0.64 1.48
C ASN A 78 11.49 0.31 2.15
N LEU A 79 12.30 -0.19 3.10
CA LEU A 79 13.23 0.65 3.87
C LEU A 79 14.30 1.28 2.97
N THR A 80 14.89 0.50 2.07
CA THR A 80 15.87 0.97 1.08
C THR A 80 15.28 2.02 0.15
N SER A 81 14.07 1.80 -0.40
CA SER A 81 13.43 2.77 -1.30
C SER A 81 13.16 4.09 -0.59
N ILE A 82 12.63 4.07 0.63
CA ILE A 82 12.34 5.30 1.38
C ILE A 82 13.63 6.07 1.69
N LEU A 83 14.70 5.39 2.10
CA LEU A 83 16.00 6.03 2.33
C LEU A 83 16.60 6.58 1.04
N TYR A 84 16.53 5.83 -0.06
CA TYR A 84 17.08 6.23 -1.36
C TYR A 84 16.37 7.46 -1.93
N LEU A 85 15.03 7.46 -2.00
CA LEU A 85 14.23 8.60 -2.46
C LEU A 85 14.41 9.82 -1.54
N GLY A 86 14.53 9.60 -0.23
CA GLY A 86 14.82 10.66 0.74
C GLY A 86 16.20 11.29 0.49
N ALA A 87 17.24 10.47 0.34
CA ALA A 87 18.60 10.95 0.10
C ALA A 87 18.73 11.70 -1.23
N LEU A 88 18.07 11.21 -2.29
CA LEU A 88 18.03 11.88 -3.59
C LEU A 88 17.43 13.28 -3.48
N THR A 89 16.35 13.42 -2.71
CA THR A 89 15.67 14.71 -2.51
C THR A 89 16.55 15.68 -1.72
N VAL A 90 17.19 15.23 -0.64
CA VAL A 90 18.07 16.07 0.19
C VAL A 90 19.31 16.50 -0.59
N SER A 91 19.96 15.57 -1.31
CA SER A 91 21.11 15.86 -2.15
C SER A 91 20.75 16.84 -3.27
N GLY A 92 19.58 16.68 -3.91
CA GLY A 92 19.11 17.58 -4.96
C GLY A 92 18.79 19.01 -4.50
N ILE A 93 18.33 19.20 -3.25
CA ILE A 93 18.01 20.52 -2.71
C ILE A 93 19.23 21.18 -2.07
N SER A 94 20.05 20.42 -1.33
CA SER A 94 21.20 20.95 -0.58
C SER A 94 22.51 20.95 -1.36
N GLY A 95 22.61 20.23 -2.48
CA GLY A 95 23.84 20.10 -3.27
C GLY A 95 24.96 19.30 -2.60
N LEU A 96 24.64 18.55 -1.53
CA LEU A 96 25.59 17.71 -0.79
C LEU A 96 25.77 16.34 -1.46
N ASP A 97 26.89 15.69 -1.18
CA ASP A 97 27.15 14.32 -1.64
C ASP A 97 26.07 13.34 -1.18
N PHE A 98 25.65 12.48 -2.11
CA PHE A 98 24.59 11.50 -1.89
C PHE A 98 24.88 10.59 -0.68
N ASP A 99 26.12 10.12 -0.53
CA ASP A 99 26.52 9.22 0.56
C ASP A 99 26.38 9.89 1.94
N LEU A 100 26.73 11.18 2.05
CA LEU A 100 26.55 11.94 3.28
C LEU A 100 25.08 12.10 3.64
N CYS A 101 24.21 12.32 2.64
CA CYS A 101 22.77 12.40 2.84
C CYS A 101 22.18 11.06 3.31
N VAL A 102 22.63 9.93 2.75
CA VAL A 102 22.18 8.59 3.17
C VAL A 102 22.56 8.32 4.63
N TRP A 103 23.83 8.52 5.00
CA TRP A 103 24.28 8.31 6.38
C TRP A 103 23.61 9.26 7.37
N GLY A 104 23.43 10.53 7.00
CA GLY A 104 22.73 11.51 7.82
C GLY A 104 21.27 11.11 8.10
N LEU A 105 20.54 10.68 7.06
CA LEU A 105 19.16 10.21 7.19
C LEU A 105 19.05 8.92 8.02
N ALA A 106 19.98 7.99 7.85
CA ALA A 106 20.01 6.75 8.62
C ALA A 106 20.21 7.01 10.13
N ILE A 107 21.18 7.85 10.48
CA ILE A 107 21.45 8.24 11.88
C ILE A 107 20.24 8.94 12.49
N PHE A 108 19.65 9.89 11.75
CA PHE A 108 18.46 10.62 12.21
C PHE A 108 17.26 9.69 12.45
N SER A 109 17.06 8.68 11.58
CA SER A 109 16.02 7.67 11.75
C SER A 109 16.20 6.86 13.04
N ILE A 110 17.43 6.45 13.37
CA ILE A 110 17.73 5.74 14.62
C ILE A 110 17.42 6.62 15.83
N ILE A 111 17.83 7.89 15.81
CA ILE A 111 17.59 8.84 16.91
C ILE A 111 16.09 9.00 17.19
N ILE A 112 15.26 9.17 16.16
CA ILE A 112 13.80 9.28 16.34
C ILE A 112 13.20 7.99 16.90
N THR A 113 13.71 6.83 16.47
CA THR A 113 13.20 5.52 16.89
C THR A 113 13.40 5.28 18.41
N ILE A 114 14.47 5.82 18.99
CA ILE A 114 14.76 5.72 20.44
C ILE A 114 13.69 6.45 21.29
N GLY A 115 12.98 7.44 20.71
CA GLY A 115 11.91 8.19 21.39
C GLY A 115 10.64 7.38 21.71
N GLY A 116 10.54 6.13 21.24
CA GLY A 116 9.41 5.24 21.48
C GLY A 116 8.17 5.57 20.64
N MET A 117 7.12 4.74 20.78
CA MET A 117 5.94 4.80 19.89
C MET A 117 5.18 6.14 19.92
N LYS A 118 5.22 6.86 21.05
CA LYS A 118 4.54 8.16 21.18
C LYS A 118 5.20 9.25 20.33
N VAL A 119 6.54 9.29 20.28
CA VAL A 119 7.29 10.27 19.49
C VAL A 119 7.08 10.02 17.99
N ILE A 120 7.07 8.75 17.59
CA ILE A 120 6.79 8.35 16.21
C ILE A 120 5.39 8.82 15.79
N GLY A 121 4.37 8.61 16.65
CA GLY A 121 3.01 9.05 16.36
C GLY A 121 2.87 10.58 16.25
N PHE A 122 3.57 11.33 17.09
CA PHE A 122 3.53 12.80 17.05
C PHE A 122 4.23 13.38 15.80
N THR A 123 5.39 12.83 15.45
CA THR A 123 6.14 13.27 14.26
C THR A 123 5.39 12.97 12.95
N ASP A 124 4.60 11.89 12.90
CA ASP A 124 3.76 11.55 11.74
C ASP A 124 2.68 12.61 11.48
N VAL A 125 1.98 13.07 12.53
CA VAL A 125 0.93 14.10 12.41
C VAL A 125 1.51 15.42 11.89
N ILE A 126 2.65 15.84 12.44
CA ILE A 126 3.33 17.07 12.01
C ILE A 126 3.81 16.93 10.57
N ARG A 127 4.41 15.80 10.21
CA ARG A 127 4.91 15.52 8.87
C ARG A 127 3.79 15.61 7.83
N LEU A 128 2.63 15.01 8.12
CA LEU A 128 1.49 15.03 7.21
C LEU A 128 0.99 16.46 6.97
N PHE A 129 0.90 17.29 8.01
CA PHE A 129 0.47 18.68 7.89
C PHE A 129 1.35 19.49 6.93
N PHE A 130 2.68 19.43 7.11
CA PHE A 130 3.61 20.14 6.25
C PHE A 130 3.65 19.57 4.82
N LEU A 131 3.47 18.26 4.64
CA LEU A 131 3.45 17.63 3.32
C LEU A 131 2.22 18.08 2.51
N ILE A 132 1.05 18.18 3.13
CA ILE A 132 -0.18 18.64 2.45
C ILE A 132 -0.02 20.08 1.97
N ILE A 133 0.42 20.99 2.86
CA ILE A 133 0.59 22.40 2.50
C ILE A 133 1.71 22.56 1.45
N GLY A 134 2.84 21.88 1.64
CA GLY A 134 3.96 21.91 0.70
C GLY A 134 3.58 21.40 -0.68
N GLY A 135 2.88 20.26 -0.77
CA GLY A 135 2.43 19.68 -2.03
C GLY A 135 1.44 20.58 -2.79
N LEU A 136 0.50 21.21 -2.08
CA LEU A 136 -0.43 22.18 -2.67
C LEU A 136 0.29 23.45 -3.12
N ALA A 137 1.21 23.99 -2.32
CA ALA A 137 1.98 25.19 -2.66
C ALA A 137 2.86 24.96 -3.89
N THR A 138 3.59 23.84 -3.95
CA THR A 138 4.41 23.48 -5.12
C THR A 138 3.57 23.33 -6.38
N SER A 139 2.40 22.69 -6.28
CA SER A 139 1.48 22.53 -7.42
C SER A 139 0.95 23.88 -7.92
N TYR A 140 0.61 24.79 -7.00
CA TYR A 140 0.16 26.14 -7.34
C TYR A 140 1.25 26.94 -8.08
N ILE A 141 2.48 26.92 -7.56
CA ILE A 141 3.63 27.61 -8.19
C ILE A 141 3.93 27.00 -9.56
N ALA A 142 3.90 25.68 -9.69
CA ALA A 142 4.13 24.99 -10.96
C ALA A 142 3.10 25.39 -12.03
N ILE A 143 1.81 25.43 -11.68
CA ILE A 143 0.75 25.85 -12.63
C ILE A 143 0.92 27.32 -13.01
N ASN A 144 1.28 28.19 -12.06
CA ASN A 144 1.49 29.61 -12.36
C ASN A 144 2.68 29.82 -13.30
N LEU A 145 3.79 29.11 -13.09
CA LEU A 145 4.94 29.15 -14.00
C LEU A 145 4.55 28.70 -15.42
N VAL A 146 3.74 27.64 -15.55
CA VAL A 146 3.23 27.24 -16.87
C VAL A 146 2.37 28.34 -17.48
N SER A 147 1.46 28.95 -16.71
CA SER A 147 0.58 30.03 -17.15
C SER A 147 1.35 31.27 -17.64
N ASP A 148 2.42 31.65 -16.94
CA ASP A 148 3.30 32.77 -17.26
C ASP A 148 4.09 32.51 -18.55
N ASN A 149 4.53 31.27 -18.80
CA ASN A 149 5.20 30.89 -20.05
C ASN A 149 4.28 30.95 -21.28
N PHE A 150 2.95 30.92 -21.09
CA PHE A 150 1.96 30.97 -22.16
C PHE A 150 1.15 32.27 -22.19
N ASP A 151 1.62 33.34 -21.51
CA ASP A 151 1.02 34.69 -21.48
C ASP A 151 -0.49 34.73 -21.13
N THR A 152 -0.97 33.74 -20.39
CA THR A 152 -2.38 33.68 -19.96
C THR A 152 -2.44 33.83 -18.44
N ALA A 153 -2.83 34.99 -17.94
CA ALA A 153 -2.91 35.27 -16.51
C ALA A 153 -4.15 34.60 -15.89
N SER A 154 -4.13 33.29 -15.63
CA SER A 154 -5.14 32.56 -14.82
C SER A 154 -4.76 31.10 -14.58
N LEU A 155 -4.90 30.62 -13.33
CA LEU A 155 -4.71 29.21 -12.93
C LEU A 155 -5.50 28.21 -13.83
N LEU A 156 -6.74 28.56 -14.19
CA LEU A 156 -7.60 27.74 -15.06
C LEU A 156 -7.07 27.64 -16.49
N ASN A 157 -6.42 28.69 -16.98
CA ASN A 157 -5.80 28.67 -18.30
C ASN A 157 -4.51 27.85 -18.28
N GLY A 158 -3.68 27.97 -17.24
CA GLY A 158 -2.51 27.10 -17.05
C GLY A 158 -2.87 25.61 -17.06
N LEU A 159 -3.95 25.22 -16.36
CA LEU A 159 -4.47 23.85 -16.40
C LEU A 159 -4.94 23.42 -17.81
N LYS A 160 -5.68 24.28 -18.49
CA LYS A 160 -6.15 24.01 -19.86
C LYS A 160 -4.97 23.85 -20.83
N MET A 161 -3.94 24.66 -20.71
CA MET A 161 -2.74 24.59 -21.56
C MET A 161 -1.95 23.31 -21.32
N MET A 162 -1.83 22.84 -20.07
CA MET A 162 -1.23 21.54 -19.78
C MET A 162 -1.99 20.39 -20.43
N THR A 163 -3.32 20.39 -20.36
CA THR A 163 -4.14 19.36 -21.00
C THR A 163 -4.01 19.38 -22.53
N LEU A 164 -3.83 20.56 -23.14
CA LEU A 164 -3.65 20.67 -24.60
C LEU A 164 -2.27 20.22 -25.08
N HIS A 165 -1.21 20.51 -24.32
CA HIS A 165 0.17 20.20 -24.73
C HIS A 165 0.65 18.82 -24.28
N HIS A 166 0.07 18.26 -23.22
CA HIS A 166 0.48 17.00 -22.61
C HIS A 166 -0.72 16.08 -22.30
N ASP A 167 -1.62 15.93 -23.26
CA ASP A 167 -2.84 15.11 -23.15
C ASP A 167 -2.51 13.64 -22.79
N ASP A 168 -1.34 13.14 -23.21
CA ASP A 168 -0.86 11.78 -22.91
C ASP A 168 -0.75 11.48 -21.40
N HIS A 169 -0.52 12.50 -20.55
CA HIS A 169 -0.46 12.33 -19.10
C HIS A 169 -1.84 12.30 -18.41
N PHE A 170 -2.88 12.79 -19.10
CA PHE A 170 -4.26 12.81 -18.59
C PHE A 170 -5.07 11.58 -19.03
N HIS A 171 -4.49 10.72 -19.87
CA HIS A 171 -5.11 9.49 -20.34
C HIS A 171 -5.07 8.40 -19.26
N MET A 172 -6.23 8.12 -18.67
CA MET A 172 -6.38 7.08 -17.63
C MET A 172 -6.35 5.64 -18.18
N ILE A 173 -6.68 5.43 -19.46
CA ILE A 173 -6.66 4.11 -20.11
C ILE A 173 -5.71 4.17 -21.30
N PHE A 174 -4.55 3.52 -21.15
CA PHE A 174 -3.57 3.40 -22.24
C PHE A 174 -4.06 2.43 -23.33
N LYS A 175 -3.91 2.82 -24.59
CA LYS A 175 -4.16 1.94 -25.75
C LYS A 175 -2.96 1.02 -25.99
N GLU A 176 -3.24 -0.16 -26.55
CA GLU A 176 -2.25 -1.15 -26.98
C GLU A 176 -1.29 -0.52 -28.00
N GLY A 177 -0.12 -0.07 -27.55
CA GLY A 177 0.88 0.61 -28.39
C GLY A 177 1.67 1.73 -27.72
N SER A 178 1.29 2.19 -26.51
CA SER A 178 2.07 3.19 -25.77
C SER A 178 3.31 2.58 -25.09
N LYS A 179 4.39 3.36 -24.95
CA LYS A 179 5.65 2.94 -24.32
C LYS A 179 5.47 2.39 -22.89
N HIS A 180 4.44 2.86 -22.19
CA HIS A 180 4.12 2.49 -20.80
C HIS A 180 3.02 1.42 -20.67
N TYR A 181 2.54 0.85 -21.79
CA TYR A 181 1.48 -0.17 -21.76
C TYR A 181 1.88 -1.45 -21.00
N MET A 182 3.17 -1.80 -21.01
CA MET A 182 3.69 -2.96 -20.28
C MET A 182 3.69 -2.76 -18.74
N GLU A 183 3.75 -1.51 -18.28
CA GLU A 183 3.72 -1.17 -16.85
C GLU A 183 2.28 -0.98 -16.36
N LEU A 184 1.40 -0.41 -17.20
CA LEU A 184 -0.02 -0.21 -16.93
C LEU A 184 -0.90 -0.71 -18.09
N PRO A 185 -1.21 -2.02 -18.15
CA PRO A 185 -2.02 -2.61 -19.22
C PRO A 185 -3.50 -2.22 -19.12
N GLY A 186 -3.82 -0.99 -19.52
CA GLY A 186 -5.16 -0.43 -19.77
C GLY A 186 -6.27 -0.96 -18.85
N LEU A 187 -7.28 -1.58 -19.45
CA LEU A 187 -8.48 -2.07 -18.74
C LEU A 187 -8.19 -3.22 -17.76
N THR A 188 -7.09 -3.96 -17.95
CA THR A 188 -6.71 -5.06 -17.04
C THR A 188 -6.15 -4.55 -15.72
N VAL A 189 -5.72 -3.28 -15.64
CA VAL A 189 -5.43 -2.60 -14.38
C VAL A 189 -6.71 -2.47 -13.55
N LEU A 190 -7.80 -1.99 -14.15
CA LEU A 190 -9.08 -1.77 -13.46
C LEU A 190 -9.84 -3.05 -13.09
N LEU A 191 -9.64 -4.18 -13.80
CA LEU A 191 -10.40 -5.42 -13.58
C LEU A 191 -9.56 -6.62 -13.14
N GLY A 192 -8.22 -6.49 -13.12
CA GLY A 192 -7.30 -7.59 -12.84
C GLY A 192 -6.36 -7.30 -11.67
N GLY A 193 -5.11 -6.97 -12.00
CA GLY A 193 -4.00 -6.97 -11.03
C GLY A 193 -4.11 -5.92 -9.93
N MET A 194 -4.70 -4.75 -10.20
CA MET A 194 -4.73 -3.65 -9.22
C MET A 194 -5.63 -3.97 -8.02
N TRP A 195 -6.72 -4.74 -8.21
CA TRP A 195 -7.57 -5.18 -7.09
C TRP A 195 -6.84 -6.10 -6.14
N ILE A 196 -6.00 -7.00 -6.65
CA ILE A 196 -5.24 -7.96 -5.83
C ILE A 196 -4.26 -7.19 -4.93
N VAL A 197 -3.55 -6.20 -5.50
CA VAL A 197 -2.61 -5.35 -4.75
C VAL A 197 -3.34 -4.46 -3.75
N ASN A 198 -4.44 -3.83 -4.17
CA ASN A 198 -5.21 -2.95 -3.31
C ASN A 198 -5.79 -3.71 -2.10
N LEU A 199 -6.41 -4.86 -2.33
CA LEU A 199 -6.94 -5.71 -1.25
C LEU A 199 -5.83 -6.22 -0.34
N ASN A 200 -4.67 -6.63 -0.88
CA ASN A 200 -3.53 -7.03 -0.06
C ASN A 200 -3.03 -5.90 0.85
N TYR A 201 -2.98 -4.68 0.35
CA TYR A 201 -2.51 -3.51 1.09
C TYR A 201 -3.49 -3.09 2.19
N TRP A 202 -4.78 -2.94 1.87
CA TRP A 202 -5.81 -2.53 2.83
C TRP A 202 -6.06 -3.57 3.93
N ASP A 203 -5.94 -4.86 3.62
CA ASP A 203 -6.08 -5.96 4.60
C ASP A 203 -4.94 -5.95 5.64
N VAL A 204 -3.72 -5.61 5.22
CA VAL A 204 -2.58 -5.43 6.15
C VAL A 204 -2.80 -4.22 7.06
N ILE A 205 -3.32 -3.12 6.51
CA ILE A 205 -3.55 -1.88 7.28
C ILE A 205 -4.67 -2.07 8.30
N SER A 206 -5.79 -2.69 7.93
CA SER A 206 -6.93 -2.88 8.81
C SER A 206 -6.57 -3.69 10.06
N ILE A 207 -5.72 -4.71 9.90
CA ILE A 207 -5.22 -5.56 11.00
C ILE A 207 -4.22 -4.82 11.90
N SER A 208 -3.40 -3.91 11.35
CA SER A 208 -2.49 -3.09 12.17
C SER A 208 -3.22 -2.02 13.02
N ARG A 209 -4.38 -1.51 12.58
CA ARG A 209 -5.17 -0.53 13.35
C ARG A 209 -5.83 -1.15 14.58
N SER A 210 -6.24 -2.42 14.51
CA SER A 210 -6.80 -3.10 15.70
C SER A 210 -5.76 -3.29 16.80
N GLU A 211 -4.49 -3.54 16.46
CA GLU A 211 -3.40 -3.66 17.46
C GLU A 211 -3.07 -2.33 18.15
N ARG A 212 -3.21 -1.20 17.46
CA ARG A 212 -2.91 0.13 18.01
C ARG A 212 -3.98 0.61 19.00
N SER A 213 -5.24 0.21 18.82
CA SER A 213 -6.35 0.64 19.68
C SER A 213 -6.36 -0.03 21.05
N GLU A 214 -5.68 -1.16 21.23
CA GLU A 214 -5.62 -1.86 22.53
C GLU A 214 -4.37 -1.51 23.36
N ARG A 215 -3.38 -0.81 22.77
CA ARG A 215 -2.17 -0.34 23.48
C ARG A 215 -2.21 1.14 23.90
N ILE A 216 -3.34 1.80 23.72
CA ILE A 216 -3.60 3.19 24.18
C ILE A 216 -4.64 3.14 25.28
#